data_AF-A0A4P6VWZ5-F1
#
_entry.id   AF-A0A4P6VWZ5-F1
#
_cell.length_a   1.000
_cell.length_b   1.000
_cell.length_c   1.000
_cell.angle_alpha   90.00
_cell.angle_beta   90.00
_cell.angle_gamma   90.00
#
_symmetry.space_group_name_H-M   'P 1'
#
loop_
_entity.id
_entity.type
_entity.pdbx_description
1 polymer ?
#
loop_
_entity_poly.entity_id
_entity_poly.type
_entity_poly.pdbx_seq_one_letter_code
_entity_poly.pdbx_strand_id
1 'polypeptide(L)'
;MSNALSMPGSGSKYKIEDESPATFLSGLWHGLLMPLFFLIILFNPNVSIYETNNNHSWYHFGLLMGVWAFAGNTIHLSIGSTVF
;
A
#
# COMPACT_ATOMS: atom_id res chain seq x y z
N MET A 1 -3.65 2.13 15.00
CA MET A 1 -3.30 2.43 13.60
C MET A 1 -1.82 2.74 13.59
N SER A 2 -1.02 1.75 13.26
CA SER A 2 0.43 1.70 13.43
C SER A 2 0.84 2.31 12.15
N ASN A 3 1.27 3.56 12.22
CA ASN A 3 1.65 4.31 11.04
C ASN A 3 0.59 4.33 9.92
N ALA A 4 -0.65 3.85 10.13
CA ALA A 4 -1.60 3.62 9.03
C ALA A 4 -2.08 4.95 8.40
N LEU A 5 -1.80 6.06 9.08
CA LEU A 5 -1.94 7.42 8.60
C LEU A 5 -0.57 8.11 8.36
N SER A 6 0.54 7.53 8.83
CA SER A 6 1.86 8.17 8.88
C SER A 6 3.02 7.17 8.77
N MET A 7 3.46 6.91 7.53
CA MET A 7 4.72 6.26 7.12
C MET A 7 5.08 4.91 7.75
N PRO A 8 5.02 3.80 6.98
CA PRO A 8 5.43 2.49 7.47
C PRO A 8 6.93 2.42 7.81
N GLY A 9 7.27 1.52 8.73
CA GLY A 9 8.65 1.15 9.04
C GLY A 9 9.00 1.10 10.52
N SER A 10 10.02 0.30 10.84
CA SER A 10 10.43 0.01 12.22
C SER A 10 10.91 1.26 12.97
N GLY A 11 11.47 2.24 12.26
CA GLY A 11 11.92 3.53 12.80
C GLY A 11 10.90 4.67 12.72
N SER A 12 9.63 4.39 12.39
CA SER A 12 8.62 5.44 12.28
C SER A 12 8.30 6.06 13.64
N LYS A 13 8.23 7.40 13.69
CA LYS A 13 7.81 8.16 14.88
C LYS A 13 6.37 7.87 15.31
N TYR A 14 5.59 7.25 14.44
CA TYR A 14 4.18 6.96 14.65
C TYR A 14 3.91 5.48 14.91
N LYS A 15 4.97 4.70 15.15
CA LYS A 15 4.90 3.26 15.42
C LYS A 15 4.31 3.08 16.82
N ILE A 16 3.25 2.29 16.88
CA ILE A 16 2.61 1.88 18.13
C ILE A 16 2.94 0.41 18.31
N GLU A 17 3.51 0.03 19.44
CA GLU A 17 4.09 -1.30 19.66
C GLU A 17 3.02 -2.38 19.91
N ASP A 18 1.84 -1.99 20.40
CA ASP A 18 0.83 -2.91 20.95
C ASP A 18 -0.54 -2.80 20.26
N GLU A 19 -0.52 -2.60 18.95
CA GLU A 19 -1.74 -2.30 18.21
C GLU A 19 -2.21 -3.38 17.25
N SER A 20 -3.42 -3.18 16.72
CA SER A 20 -4.01 -4.11 15.78
C SER A 20 -3.21 -4.21 14.48
N PRO A 21 -3.03 -5.43 13.94
CA PRO A 21 -2.26 -5.61 12.71
C PRO A 21 -2.81 -4.77 11.56
N ALA A 22 -1.93 -4.19 10.76
CA ALA A 22 -2.31 -3.50 9.53
C ALA A 22 -3.09 -4.43 8.60
N THR A 23 -4.21 -3.95 8.08
CA THR A 23 -5.14 -4.76 7.26
C THR A 23 -5.17 -4.26 5.82
N PHE A 24 -6.11 -4.77 5.01
CA PHE A 24 -6.28 -4.41 3.60
C PHE A 24 -6.32 -2.89 3.36
N LEU A 25 -7.11 -2.15 4.13
CA LEU A 25 -7.25 -0.70 3.92
C LEU A 25 -5.95 0.06 4.22
N SER A 26 -5.19 -0.38 5.21
CA SER A 26 -3.85 0.16 5.48
C SER A 26 -2.89 -0.14 4.32
N GLY A 27 -2.95 -1.35 3.77
CA GLY A 27 -2.19 -1.71 2.57
C GLY A 27 -2.57 -0.84 1.37
N LEU A 28 -3.87 -0.65 1.12
CA LEU A 28 -4.39 0.18 0.03
C LEU A 28 -3.92 1.63 0.13
N TRP A 29 -3.98 2.21 1.34
CA TRP A 29 -3.51 3.57 1.58
C TRP A 29 -1.99 3.70 1.36
N HIS A 30 -1.21 2.74 1.85
CA HIS A 30 0.24 2.75 1.63
C HIS A 30 0.61 2.55 0.16
N GLY A 31 -0.11 1.70 -0.56
CA GLY A 31 0.04 1.54 -2.01
C GLY A 31 -0.31 2.82 -2.78
N LEU A 32 -1.36 3.54 -2.35
CA LEU A 32 -1.74 4.82 -2.95
C LEU A 32 -0.69 5.92 -2.73
N LEU A 33 0.02 5.89 -1.60
CA LEU A 33 1.09 6.85 -1.32
C LEU A 33 2.49 6.34 -1.73
N MET A 34 2.58 5.20 -2.41
CA MET A 34 3.84 4.57 -2.77
C MET A 34 4.80 5.49 -3.54
N PRO A 35 4.37 6.29 -4.53
CA PRO A 35 5.28 7.21 -5.21
C PRO A 35 5.91 8.25 -4.28
N LEU A 36 5.16 8.73 -3.28
CA LEU A 36 5.65 9.68 -2.28
C LEU A 36 6.63 9.00 -1.32
N PHE A 37 6.33 7.78 -0.86
CA PHE A 37 7.23 7.02 0.02
C PHE A 37 8.53 6.64 -0.67
N PHE A 38 8.50 6.31 -1.96
CA PHE A 38 9.70 6.06 -2.75
C PHE A 38 10.66 7.25 -2.71
N LEU A 39 10.16 8.48 -2.89
CA LEU A 39 10.99 9.68 -2.79
C LEU A 39 11.61 9.85 -1.41
N ILE A 40 10.87 9.50 -0.34
CA ILE A 40 11.33 9.67 1.03
C ILE A 40 12.40 8.63 1.40
N ILE A 41 12.24 7.39 0.94
CA ILE A 41 13.21 6.31 1.18
C ILE A 41 14.56 6.63 0.53
N LEU A 42 14.59 7.37 -0.59
CA LEU A 42 15.86 7.82 -1.21
C LEU A 42 16.71 8.69 -0.28
N PHE A 43 16.08 9.46 0.61
CA PHE A 43 16.77 10.38 1.52
C PHE A 43 16.75 9.92 2.98
N ASN A 44 15.93 8.93 3.33
CA ASN A 44 15.81 8.42 4.70
C ASN A 44 15.73 6.88 4.73
N PRO A 45 16.85 6.19 4.97
CA PRO A 45 16.90 4.72 4.97
C PRO A 45 16.19 4.07 6.17
N ASN A 46 15.75 4.85 7.15
CA ASN A 46 15.01 4.32 8.32
C ASN A 46 13.52 4.07 8.04
N VAL A 47 13.04 4.47 6.86
CA VAL A 47 11.66 4.27 6.42
C VAL A 47 11.60 3.00 5.58
N SER A 48 10.59 2.16 5.84
CA SER A 48 10.36 0.92 5.08
C SER A 48 9.02 1.01 4.36
N ILE A 49 8.91 0.32 3.24
CA ILE A 49 7.65 0.21 2.49
C ILE A 49 6.62 -0.60 3.29
N TYR A 50 7.09 -1.57 4.08
CA TYR A 50 6.24 -2.51 4.79
C TYR A 50 6.00 -2.10 6.23
N GLU A 51 4.75 -2.23 6.66
CA GLU A 51 4.41 -2.13 8.07
C GLU A 51 4.97 -3.34 8.84
N THR A 52 5.55 -3.08 10.01
CA THR A 52 6.15 -4.09 10.89
C THR A 52 5.14 -5.07 11.49
N ASN A 53 3.93 -4.60 11.79
CA ASN A 53 2.84 -5.43 12.33
C ASN A 53 1.69 -5.46 11.33
N ASN A 54 1.69 -6.44 10.42
CA ASN A 54 0.70 -6.54 9.34
C ASN A 54 0.02 -7.92 9.26
N ASN A 55 -1.20 -7.92 8.72
CA ASN A 55 -1.92 -9.13 8.33
C ASN A 55 -1.51 -9.51 6.89
N HIS A 56 -0.28 -10.05 6.78
CA HIS A 56 0.45 -10.51 5.60
C HIS A 56 -0.37 -10.51 4.30
N SER A 57 -1.34 -11.40 4.15
CA SER A 57 -2.08 -11.58 2.88
C SER A 57 -2.96 -10.38 2.50
N TRP A 58 -3.75 -9.86 3.42
CA TRP A 58 -4.70 -8.77 3.12
C TRP A 58 -3.98 -7.43 2.94
N TYR A 59 -2.94 -7.19 3.73
CA TYR A 59 -2.12 -6.00 3.59
C TYR A 59 -1.39 -5.98 2.23
N HIS A 60 -0.77 -7.09 1.81
CA HIS A 60 -0.12 -7.18 0.50
C HIS A 60 -1.09 -6.99 -0.66
N PHE A 61 -2.31 -7.56 -0.54
CA PHE A 61 -3.34 -7.37 -1.57
C PHE A 61 -3.76 -5.91 -1.72
N GLY A 62 -4.00 -5.21 -0.60
CA GLY A 62 -4.29 -3.78 -0.60
C GLY A 62 -3.16 -2.95 -1.20
N LEU A 63 -1.92 -3.25 -0.80
CA LEU A 63 -0.73 -2.55 -1.29
C LEU A 63 -0.56 -2.69 -2.81
N LEU A 64 -0.74 -3.90 -3.35
CA LEU A 64 -0.67 -4.14 -4.78
C LEU A 64 -1.76 -3.35 -5.54
N MET A 65 -2.99 -3.36 -5.03
CA MET A 65 -4.11 -2.60 -5.62
C MET A 65 -3.86 -1.09 -5.60
N GLY A 66 -3.31 -0.55 -4.51
CA GLY A 66 -2.98 0.87 -4.39
C GLY A 66 -1.88 1.30 -5.38
N VAL A 67 -0.85 0.47 -5.55
CA VAL A 67 0.20 0.71 -6.56
C VAL A 67 -0.37 0.62 -7.99
N TRP A 68 -1.24 -0.36 -8.23
CA TRP A 68 -1.87 -0.57 -9.54
C TRP A 68 -2.72 0.63 -9.99
N ALA A 69 -3.27 1.41 -9.06
CA ALA A 69 -3.98 2.65 -9.37
C ALA A 69 -3.14 3.66 -10.19
N PHE A 70 -1.80 3.63 -10.06
CA PHE A 70 -0.89 4.50 -10.81
C PHE A 70 -0.38 3.91 -12.12
N ALA A 71 -0.61 2.62 -12.39
CA ALA A 71 0.03 1.90 -13.49
C ALA A 71 -0.54 2.19 -14.89
N GLY A 72 -1.43 3.18 -15.04
CA GLY A 72 -2.01 3.56 -16.33
C GLY A 72 -3.12 2.59 -16.76
N ASN A 73 -4.34 2.83 -16.29
CA ASN A 73 -5.46 1.94 -16.55
C ASN A 73 -6.14 2.27 -17.88
N THR A 74 -5.81 1.54 -18.94
CA THR A 74 -6.71 1.37 -20.09
C THR A 74 -7.24 -0.05 -20.07
N ILE A 75 -8.46 -0.22 -19.55
CA ILE A 75 -9.13 -1.53 -19.55
C ILE A 75 -9.97 -1.61 -20.83
N HIS A 76 -9.47 -2.30 -21.86
CA HIS A 76 -10.25 -2.60 -23.06
C HIS A 76 -11.03 -3.90 -22.85
N LEU A 77 -12.28 -3.79 -22.38
CA LEU A 77 -13.19 -4.92 -22.23
C LEU A 77 -13.96 -5.15 -23.54
N SER A 78 -13.52 -6.10 -24.35
CA SER A 78 -14.30 -6.58 -25.50
C SER A 78 -15.26 -7.67 -25.03
N ILE A 79 -16.50 -7.29 -24.72
CA ILE A 79 -17.59 -8.25 -24.52
C ILE A 79 -18.08 -8.64 -25.92
N GLY A 80 -17.94 -9.91 -26.28
CA GLY A 80 -18.22 -10.40 -27.63
C GLY A 80 -19.61 -10.00 -28.11
N SER A 81 -19.70 -9.26 -29.22
CA SER A 81 -20.96 -9.08 -29.92
C SER A 81 -21.25 -10.35 -30.72
N THR A 82 -22.04 -11.26 -30.16
CA THR A 82 -22.76 -12.22 -30.99
C THR A 82 -23.89 -11.47 -31.68
N VAL A 83 -23.62 -11.02 -32.90
CA VAL A 83 -24.62 -10.61 -33.88
C VAL A 83 -25.15 -11.89 -34.52
N PHE A 84 -26.42 -12.19 -34.27
CA PHE A 84 -27.26 -13.04 -35.11
C PHE A 84 -28.41 -12.20 -35.62
#